data_AF-A0A2M6X6G7-F1
#
_entry.id   AF-A0A2M6X6G7-F1
#
_cell.length_a   1.000
_cell.length_b   1.000
_cell.length_c   1.000
_cell.angle_alpha   90.00
_cell.angle_beta   90.00
_cell.angle_gamma   90.00
#
_symmetry.space_group_name_H-M   'P 1'
#
loop_
_entity.id
_entity.type
_entity.pdbx_description
1 polymer ?
#
loop_
_entity_poly.entity_id
_entity_poly.type
_entity_poly.pdbx_seq_one_letter_code
_entity_poly.pdbx_strand_id
1 'polypeptide(L)'
;MILGASRVGNEIDLVLEMPKEVFAIEVKATSRPSSRDARNLLDFKLSDSSKKLKKFLIHQGQEYKTFEDVSCLPAAAMFCSY
;
A
#
# COMPACT_ATOMS: atom_id res chain seq x y z
N MET A 1 -1.26 -11.89 13.57
CA MET A 1 -1.17 -10.41 13.56
C MET A 1 0.19 -10.03 14.10
N ILE A 2 1.09 -9.57 13.24
CA ILE A 2 2.30 -8.86 13.65
C ILE A 2 2.18 -7.47 13.03
N LEU A 3 2.07 -6.46 13.89
CA LEU A 3 2.31 -5.05 13.58
C LEU A 3 3.82 -4.84 13.68
N GLY A 4 4.49 -4.73 12.55
CA GLY A 4 5.90 -4.36 12.49
C GLY A 4 6.09 -3.29 11.44
N ALA A 5 6.61 -2.13 11.84
CA ALA A 5 7.21 -1.19 10.90
C ALA A 5 8.56 -1.78 10.47
N SER A 6 8.71 -2.06 9.18
CA SER A 6 9.97 -2.58 8.61
C SER A 6 11.08 -1.56 8.83
N ARG A 7 12.07 -1.89 9.67
CA ARG A 7 13.25 -1.05 9.98
C ARG A 7 14.53 -1.42 9.23
N VAL A 8 14.47 -2.31 8.23
CA VAL A 8 15.64 -2.65 7.40
C VAL A 8 15.19 -2.82 5.94
N GLY A 9 15.39 -1.76 5.14
CA GLY A 9 14.88 -1.63 3.76
C GLY A 9 13.71 -0.65 3.65
N ASN A 10 13.40 -0.18 2.42
CA ASN A 10 12.36 0.82 2.12
C ASN A 10 11.16 0.69 3.06
N GLU A 11 10.93 1.73 3.87
CA GLU A 11 9.95 1.71 4.94
C GLU A 11 8.54 1.63 4.35
N ILE A 12 7.78 0.61 4.76
CA ILE A 12 6.36 0.45 4.46
C ILE A 12 5.59 0.71 5.76
N ASP A 13 4.63 1.64 5.71
CA ASP A 13 3.88 2.09 6.90
C ASP A 13 3.14 0.93 7.60
N LEU A 14 2.53 0.04 6.82
CA LEU A 14 1.79 -1.11 7.34
C LEU A 14 1.97 -2.35 6.46
N VAL A 15 2.29 -3.48 7.09
CA VAL A 15 2.28 -4.80 6.46
C VAL A 15 1.34 -5.71 7.23
N LEU A 16 0.37 -6.31 6.54
CA LEU A 16 -0.54 -7.31 7.10
C LEU A 16 -0.25 -8.67 6.46
N GLU A 17 0.07 -9.65 7.28
CA GLU A 17 0.33 -11.02 6.82
C GLU A 17 -0.82 -11.96 7.19
N MET A 18 -1.34 -12.64 6.18
CA MET A 18 -2.37 -13.67 6.25
C MET A 18 -1.80 -14.98 5.67
N PRO A 19 -2.43 -16.14 5.90
CA PRO A 19 -1.87 -17.44 5.53
C PRO A 19 -1.43 -17.60 4.05
N LYS A 20 -2.07 -16.90 3.10
CA LYS A 20 -1.78 -16.99 1.66
C LYS A 20 -1.49 -15.66 0.98
N GLU A 21 -1.50 -14.57 1.74
CA GLU A 21 -1.37 -13.23 1.18
C GLU A 21 -0.75 -12.26 2.16
N VAL A 22 -0.02 -11.29 1.62
CA VAL A 22 0.56 -10.18 2.34
C VAL A 22 0.06 -8.89 1.71
N PHE A 23 -0.37 -7.97 2.55
CA PHE A 23 -0.77 -6.63 2.16
C PHE A 23 0.33 -5.65 2.58
N ALA A 24 0.91 -4.95 1.62
CA ALA A 24 1.80 -3.82 1.87
C ALA A 24 1.01 -2.53 1.61
N ILE A 25 0.96 -1.66 2.60
CA ILE A 25 0.13 -0.46 2.57
C ILE A 25 1.00 0.74 2.95
N GLU A 26 0.96 1.79 2.13
CA GLU A 26 1.46 3.12 2.48
C GLU A 26 0.31 4.12 2.51
N VAL A 27 0.41 5.10 3.40
CA VAL A 27 -0.58 6.18 3.54
C VAL A 27 0.12 7.51 3.27
N LYS A 28 -0.41 8.29 2.33
CA LYS A 28 0.13 9.62 1.99
C LYS A 28 -0.92 10.69 2.15
N ALA A 29 -0.55 11.77 2.84
CA ALA A 29 -1.36 12.99 2.94
C ALA A 29 -1.23 13.85 1.66
N THR A 30 -1.59 13.28 0.51
CA THR A 30 -1.64 13.97 -0.79
C THR A 30 -2.98 13.73 -1.46
N SER A 31 -3.51 14.73 -2.16
CA SER A 31 -4.71 14.61 -2.98
C SER A 31 -4.42 14.12 -4.40
N ARG A 32 -3.16 14.17 -4.82
CA ARG A 32 -2.71 13.84 -6.19
C ARG A 32 -1.45 12.98 -6.11
N PRO A 33 -1.58 11.68 -5.78
CA PRO A 33 -0.44 10.79 -5.73
C PRO A 33 0.19 10.64 -7.12
N SER A 34 1.50 10.39 -7.13
CA SER A 34 2.32 10.13 -8.30
C SER A 34 3.02 8.78 -8.17
N SER A 35 3.61 8.28 -9.25
CA SER A 35 4.40 7.04 -9.22
C SER A 35 5.58 7.10 -8.23
N ARG A 36 6.12 8.29 -7.96
CA ARG A 36 7.17 8.49 -6.94
C ARG A 36 6.67 8.16 -5.54
N ASP A 37 5.41 8.47 -5.25
CA ASP A 37 4.81 8.21 -3.94
C ASP A 37 4.59 6.71 -3.69
N ALA A 38 4.54 5.90 -4.75
CA ALA A 38 4.39 4.45 -4.69
C ALA A 38 5.72 3.69 -4.76
N ARG A 39 6.87 4.38 -4.83
CA ARG A 39 8.18 3.77 -5.11
C ARG A 39 8.54 2.66 -4.12
N ASN A 40 8.33 2.91 -2.83
CA ASN A 40 8.65 1.92 -1.80
C ASN A 40 7.81 0.65 -1.98
N LEU A 41 6.51 0.80 -2.27
CA LEU A 41 5.62 -0.31 -2.59
C LEU A 41 6.07 -1.06 -3.86
N LEU A 42 6.46 -0.35 -4.92
CA LEU A 42 6.94 -0.98 -6.16
C LEU A 42 8.18 -1.85 -5.92
N ASP A 43 9.12 -1.35 -5.12
CA ASP A 43 10.35 -2.03 -4.73
C ASP A 43 10.10 -3.15 -3.70
N PHE A 44 8.96 -3.15 -2.99
CA PHE A 44 8.63 -4.16 -2.00
C PHE A 44 8.34 -5.51 -2.66
N LYS A 45 9.03 -6.56 -2.17
CA LYS A 45 8.92 -7.95 -2.65
C LYS A 45 8.89 -8.91 -1.47
N LEU A 46 8.18 -10.02 -1.62
CA LEU A 46 8.21 -11.12 -0.65
C LEU A 46 9.33 -12.09 -1.00
N SER A 47 9.99 -12.62 0.02
CA SER A 47 10.90 -13.76 -0.12
C SER A 47 10.15 -15.09 -0.27
N ASP A 48 8.93 -15.19 0.29
CA ASP A 48 8.08 -16.37 0.23
C ASP A 48 7.15 -16.30 -0.98
N SER A 49 7.47 -17.07 -2.02
CA SER A 49 6.69 -17.12 -3.26
C SER A 49 5.35 -17.86 -3.13
N SER A 50 5.08 -18.53 -2.01
CA SER A 50 3.79 -19.19 -1.78
C SER A 50 2.68 -18.19 -1.43
N LYS A 51 3.04 -16.96 -1.05
CA LYS A 51 2.11 -15.90 -0.68
C LYS A 51 1.95 -14.88 -1.79
N LYS A 52 0.71 -14.42 -1.98
CA LYS A 52 0.41 -13.33 -2.91
C LYS A 52 0.68 -11.98 -2.24
N LEU A 53 1.50 -11.15 -2.85
CA LEU A 53 1.68 -9.75 -2.44
C LEU A 53 0.59 -8.87 -3.07
N LYS A 54 -0.08 -8.06 -2.24
CA LYS A 54 -0.98 -6.99 -2.68
C LYS A 54 -0.46 -5.66 -2.14
N LYS A 55 -0.45 -4.62 -2.97
CA LYS A 55 0.14 -3.32 -2.65
C LYS A 55 -0.89 -2.22 -2.78
N PHE A 56 -0.99 -1.38 -1.76
CA PHE A 56 -1.97 -0.31 -1.69
C PHE A 56 -1.32 1.01 -1.28
N LEU A 57 -1.59 2.06 -2.03
CA LEU A 57 -1.30 3.43 -1.65
C LEU A 57 -2.61 4.12 -1.30
N ILE A 58 -2.80 4.45 -0.02
CA ILE A 58 -3.98 5.19 0.44
C ILE A 58 -3.67 6.69 0.40
N HIS A 59 -4.53 7.48 -0.23
CA HIS A 59 -4.32 8.93 -0.42
C HIS A 59 -5.58 9.76 -0.13
N GLN A 60 -5.43 11.06 0.10
CA GLN A 60 -6.56 11.97 0.43
C GLN A 60 -7.37 12.44 -0.77
N GLY A 61 -6.93 12.13 -1.99
CA GLY A 61 -7.67 12.42 -3.23
C GLY A 61 -8.98 11.64 -3.35
N GLN A 62 -9.65 11.81 -4.50
CA GLN A 62 -10.93 11.15 -4.81
C GLN A 62 -10.84 10.12 -5.95
N GLU A 63 -9.75 10.18 -6.72
CA GLU A 63 -9.58 9.34 -7.90
C GLU A 63 -8.93 8.01 -7.55
N TYR A 64 -9.50 6.91 -8.01
CA TYR A 64 -8.81 5.63 -8.04
C TYR A 64 -7.75 5.65 -9.13
N LYS A 65 -6.55 5.14 -8.82
CA LYS A 65 -5.45 5.02 -9.78
C LYS A 65 -4.73 3.71 -9.58
N THR A 66 -3.93 3.34 -10.57
CA THR A 66 -3.00 2.22 -10.46
C THR A 66 -1.64 2.68 -10.97
N PHE A 67 -0.60 2.39 -10.20
CA PHE A 67 0.80 2.53 -10.63
C PHE A 67 1.39 1.12 -10.68
N GLU A 68 1.53 0.56 -11.88
CA GLU A 68 1.98 -0.83 -12.09
C GLU A 68 1.15 -1.85 -11.29
N ASP A 69 1.74 -2.49 -10.27
CA ASP A 69 1.09 -3.46 -9.39
C ASP A 69 0.54 -2.84 -8.09
N VAL A 70 0.56 -1.51 -7.96
CA VAL A 70 0.10 -0.77 -6.78
C VAL A 70 -1.27 -0.14 -7.04
N SER A 71 -2.27 -0.55 -6.26
CA SER A 71 -3.60 0.05 -6.27
C SER A 71 -3.63 1.31 -5.40
N CYS A 72 -3.99 2.45 -5.98
CA CYS A 72 -4.12 3.73 -5.27
C CYS A 72 -5.59 3.96 -4.91
N LEU A 73 -5.84 3.98 -3.61
CA LEU A 73 -7.18 4.05 -3.05
C LEU A 73 -7.42 5.42 -2.40
N PRO A 74 -8.46 6.17 -2.82
CA PRO A 74 -8.86 7.39 -2.16
C PRO A 74 -9.44 7.08 -0.77
N ALA A 75 -8.80 7.57 0.29
CA ALA A 75 -9.31 7.53 1.65
C ALA A 75 -10.64 8.28 1.77
N ALA A 76 -10.80 9.39 1.04
CA ALA A 76 -12.03 10.17 1.05
C ALA A 76 -13.24 9.35 0.53
N ALA A 77 -13.03 8.40 -0.38
CA ALA A 77 -14.09 7.51 -0.84
C ALA A 77 -14.48 6.45 0.21
N MET A 78 -13.65 6.20 1.24
CA MET A 78 -13.94 5.24 2.31
C MET A 78 -14.82 5.81 3.42
N PHE A 79 -14.99 7.14 3.48
CA PHE A 79 -15.77 7.82 4.53
C PHE A 79 -17.03 8.54 4.01
N CYS A 80 -17.29 8.52 2.70
CA CYS A 80 -18.53 9.06 2.13
C CYS A 80 -19.66 8.02 2.20
N SER A 81 -20.28 7.92 3.37
CA SER A 81 -21.61 7.34 3.57
C SER A 81 -22.40 8.28 4.48
N TYR A 82 -22.92 9.37 3.91
CA TYR A 82 -23.97 10.21 4.49
C TYR A 82 -24.86 10.75 3.37
#